data_AF-D6KCR9-F1
#
_entry.id   AF-D6KCR9-F1
#
_cell.length_a   1.000
_cell.length_b   1.000
_cell.length_c   1.000
_cell.angle_alpha   90.00
_cell.angle_beta   90.00
_cell.angle_gamma   90.00
#
_symmetry.space_group_name_H-M   'P 1'
#
loop_
_entity.id
_entity.type
_entity.pdbx_description
1 polymer ?
#
loop_
_entity_poly.entity_id
_entity_poly.type
_entity_poly.pdbx_seq_one_letter_code
_entity_poly.pdbx_strand_id
1 'polypeptide(L)'
;MAEEMTFWDFSRSQTLSRYNGSRIDVREMAALCDLRRQREAVEVHLPSPDEMAGIHPLALKRPRRWEAAIGAMIYACSGQIALREEIIAARELLDRLPRTDRSTLTVSRVLALVPAMIAGFRFSRRSDAFNPEANRYLEGARFLSALLRERPALDVEIGLCAHRAGVRDPVLPDHVSRTGAHRMAAFVASLLDNSRAAERTVRVSQQTATDRAASTVNSLVFTHYANEGRLEHFLRTLDQHADDMRTVLAHHDALSATRFRFTPLDPFSEAVERDMAEVFGPDWSGAPADPRWRRGGTLDSAVEEAKGKMARFLRAAPLDVDRLLRLHKDSEQPSERGVSALHWFDRHQRLSLEVRARYDVAFHHRLALATMSGDGVGIGMERGWDAYQWLAWNAAYGSAGTAMPLLYARSSTDPASHVSLRSFNLRQFW
;
A
#
# COMPACT_ATOMS: atom_id res chain seq x y z
N MET A 1 28.44 -5.36 21.48
CA MET A 1 28.09 -5.78 20.11
C MET A 1 27.42 -4.60 19.42
N ALA A 2 27.84 -4.25 18.21
CA ALA A 2 27.15 -3.22 17.43
C ALA A 2 25.75 -3.73 17.07
N GLU A 3 24.74 -2.87 17.15
CA GLU A 3 23.39 -3.24 16.71
C GLU A 3 23.39 -3.30 15.18
N GLU A 4 23.06 -4.46 14.61
CA GLU A 4 22.98 -4.68 13.17
C GLU A 4 21.60 -4.28 12.63
N MET A 5 21.53 -4.05 11.33
CA MET A 5 20.29 -3.83 10.58
C MET A 5 20.19 -4.82 9.42
N THR A 6 18.97 -5.11 8.97
CA THR A 6 18.73 -5.95 7.80
C THR A 6 18.63 -5.08 6.55
N PHE A 7 19.46 -5.38 5.55
CA PHE A 7 19.48 -4.65 4.28
C PHE A 7 18.45 -5.16 3.29
N TRP A 8 17.84 -4.22 2.57
CA TRP A 8 16.92 -4.50 1.47
C TRP A 8 17.06 -3.45 0.36
N ASP A 9 17.27 -3.93 -0.86
CA ASP A 9 17.24 -3.15 -2.09
C ASP A 9 15.81 -3.09 -2.65
N PHE A 10 15.16 -1.93 -2.52
CA PHE A 10 13.86 -1.63 -3.13
C PHE A 10 13.98 -0.64 -4.30
N SER A 11 15.19 -0.47 -4.84
CA SER A 11 15.46 0.36 -6.01
C SER A 11 14.85 -0.19 -7.30
N ARG A 12 14.71 0.68 -8.30
CA ARG A 12 14.25 0.29 -9.65
C ARG A 12 15.17 -0.74 -10.32
N SER A 13 16.48 -0.62 -10.11
CA SER A 13 17.51 -1.44 -10.76
C SER A 13 17.69 -2.80 -10.08
N GLN A 14 17.28 -2.94 -8.80
CA GLN A 14 17.53 -4.13 -7.98
C GLN A 14 19.02 -4.56 -7.98
N THR A 15 19.92 -3.60 -8.21
CA THR A 15 21.37 -3.80 -8.40
C THR A 15 22.05 -4.47 -7.21
N LEU A 16 21.54 -4.25 -6.00
CA LEU A 16 22.03 -4.78 -4.73
C LEU A 16 21.13 -5.88 -4.16
N SER A 17 20.14 -6.37 -4.92
CA SER A 17 19.18 -7.40 -4.44
C SER A 17 19.83 -8.68 -3.92
N ARG A 18 21.05 -9.02 -4.36
CA ARG A 18 21.82 -10.17 -3.82
C ARG A 18 22.17 -10.04 -2.32
N TYR A 19 22.09 -8.83 -1.77
CA TYR A 19 22.32 -8.56 -0.34
C TYR A 19 21.01 -8.49 0.46
N ASN A 20 19.86 -8.70 -0.18
CA ASN A 20 18.57 -8.67 0.52
C ASN A 20 18.54 -9.70 1.65
N GLY A 21 18.07 -9.27 2.83
CA GLY A 21 18.01 -10.11 4.03
C GLY A 21 19.34 -10.20 4.80
N SER A 22 20.44 -9.64 4.29
CA SER A 22 21.72 -9.68 5.00
C SER A 22 21.71 -8.75 6.22
N ARG A 23 22.27 -9.23 7.33
CA ARG A 23 22.55 -8.42 8.52
C ARG A 23 23.86 -7.67 8.31
N ILE A 24 23.81 -6.36 8.47
CA ILE A 24 24.94 -5.46 8.25
C ILE A 24 25.02 -4.42 9.36
N ASP A 25 26.23 -3.95 9.64
CA ASP A 25 26.46 -2.83 10.52
C ASP A 25 26.38 -1.47 9.77
N VAL A 26 26.47 -0.38 10.53
CA VAL A 26 26.42 0.99 9.99
C VAL A 26 27.61 1.35 9.11
N ARG A 27 28.79 0.76 9.36
CA ARG A 27 30.02 1.03 8.61
C ARG A 27 29.99 0.32 7.25
N GLU A 28 29.42 -0.88 7.18
CA GLU A 28 29.25 -1.67 5.96
C GLU A 28 28.35 -0.97 4.92
N MET A 29 27.46 -0.08 5.36
CA MET A 29 26.61 0.70 4.46
C MET A 29 27.37 1.56 3.47
N ALA A 30 28.53 2.11 3.86
CA ALA A 30 29.36 2.90 2.95
C ALA A 30 29.82 2.04 1.76
N ALA A 31 30.19 0.79 2.00
CA ALA A 31 30.60 -0.15 0.95
C ALA A 31 29.44 -0.48 -0.01
N LEU A 32 28.22 -0.64 0.51
CA LEU A 32 27.03 -0.83 -0.34
C LEU A 32 26.71 0.42 -1.18
N CYS A 33 26.85 1.61 -0.60
CA CYS A 33 26.70 2.86 -1.35
C CYS A 33 27.73 2.97 -2.48
N ASP A 34 29.00 2.65 -2.19
CA ASP A 34 30.07 2.66 -3.18
C ASP A 34 29.85 1.65 -4.30
N LEU A 35 29.43 0.43 -3.94
CA LEU A 35 29.11 -0.60 -4.93
C LEU A 35 27.97 -0.17 -5.84
N ARG A 36 26.91 0.44 -5.29
CA ARG A 36 25.81 0.97 -6.09
C ARG A 36 26.29 2.10 -7.00
N ARG A 37 27.03 3.06 -6.45
CA ARG A 37 27.61 4.19 -7.18
C ARG A 37 28.39 3.75 -8.40
N GLN A 38 29.24 2.73 -8.24
CA GLN A 38 30.03 2.14 -9.33
C GLN A 38 29.15 1.47 -10.39
N ARG A 39 28.12 0.74 -9.98
CA ARG A 39 27.23 -0.01 -10.90
C ARG A 39 26.23 0.87 -11.64
N GLU A 40 25.74 1.93 -11.00
CA GLU A 40 24.73 2.83 -11.56
C GLU A 40 25.34 4.10 -12.18
N ALA A 41 26.65 4.31 -12.04
CA ALA A 41 27.38 5.48 -12.55
C ALA A 41 26.77 6.83 -12.11
N VAL A 42 26.29 6.90 -10.87
CA VAL A 42 25.68 8.11 -10.30
C VAL A 42 26.70 8.88 -9.47
N GLU A 43 26.94 10.16 -9.76
CA GLU A 43 27.78 11.00 -8.91
C GLU A 43 27.01 11.48 -7.67
N VAL A 44 27.37 10.94 -6.51
CA VAL A 44 26.80 11.33 -5.21
C VAL A 44 27.91 11.44 -4.16
N HIS A 45 27.81 12.46 -3.30
CA HIS A 45 28.71 12.61 -2.17
C HIS A 45 28.25 11.71 -1.02
N LEU A 46 29.12 10.78 -0.61
CA LEU A 46 28.83 9.78 0.42
C LEU A 46 29.69 10.08 1.67
N PRO A 47 29.11 10.00 2.88
CA PRO A 47 29.86 10.11 4.13
C PRO A 47 30.79 8.90 4.32
N SER A 48 31.88 9.09 5.05
CA SER A 48 32.76 7.96 5.41
C SER A 48 32.08 7.00 6.41
N PRO A 49 32.57 5.75 6.56
CA PRO A 49 32.05 4.81 7.56
C PRO A 49 32.05 5.38 8.99
N ASP A 50 33.10 6.10 9.38
CA ASP A 50 33.19 6.72 10.70
C ASP A 50 32.24 7.91 10.86
N GLU A 51 31.96 8.64 9.77
CA GLU A 51 30.97 9.71 9.79
C GLU A 51 29.55 9.17 9.95
N MET A 52 29.22 8.05 9.31
CA MET A 52 27.93 7.37 9.47
C MET A 52 27.78 6.80 10.88
N ALA A 53 28.80 6.08 11.38
CA ALA A 53 28.76 5.48 12.72
C ALA A 53 28.72 6.55 13.84
N GLY A 54 29.30 7.72 13.60
CA GLY A 54 29.42 8.81 14.57
C GLY A 54 28.24 9.78 14.63
N ILE A 55 27.13 9.52 13.93
CA ILE A 55 25.96 10.41 13.99
C ILE A 55 25.23 10.32 15.34
N HIS A 56 24.57 11.40 15.73
CA HIS A 56 23.63 11.36 16.85
C HIS A 56 22.25 10.90 16.35
N PRO A 57 21.57 9.91 16.96
CA PRO A 57 20.30 9.36 16.46
C PRO A 57 19.22 10.42 16.21
N LEU A 58 19.11 11.40 17.11
CA LEU A 58 18.14 12.51 17.02
C LEU A 58 18.67 13.78 16.31
N ALA A 59 19.79 13.70 15.58
CA ALA A 59 20.41 14.83 14.89
C ALA A 59 20.79 16.07 15.76
N LEU A 60 20.82 15.95 17.09
CA LEU A 60 21.12 17.06 18.01
C LEU A 60 22.56 17.57 17.92
N LYS A 61 23.50 16.73 17.47
CA LYS A 61 24.91 17.07 17.27
C LYS A 61 25.29 16.87 15.81
N ARG A 62 25.99 17.86 15.23
CA ARG A 62 26.48 17.83 13.84
C ARG A 62 25.38 17.44 12.82
N PRO A 63 24.30 18.21 12.72
CA PRO A 63 23.12 17.89 11.90
C PRO A 63 23.45 17.56 10.43
N ARG A 64 24.47 18.22 9.84
CA ARG A 64 24.90 17.93 8.46
C ARG A 64 25.42 16.50 8.26
N ARG A 65 26.10 15.92 9.25
CA ARG A 65 26.55 14.51 9.18
C ARG A 65 25.39 13.54 9.23
N TRP A 66 24.40 13.85 10.07
CA TRP A 66 23.16 13.10 10.12
C TRP A 66 22.38 13.16 8.80
N GLU A 67 22.27 14.36 8.20
CA GLU A 67 21.66 14.54 6.87
C GLU A 67 22.37 13.69 5.81
N ALA A 68 23.70 13.72 5.79
CA ALA A 68 24.49 12.91 4.85
C ALA A 68 24.28 11.40 5.06
N ALA A 69 24.25 10.92 6.31
CA ALA A 69 24.02 9.51 6.61
C ALA A 69 22.61 9.03 6.21
N ILE A 70 21.58 9.82 6.48
CA ILE A 70 20.21 9.52 6.03
C ILE A 70 20.13 9.51 4.49
N GLY A 71 20.73 10.50 3.83
CA GLY A 71 20.80 10.55 2.37
C GLY A 71 21.51 9.33 1.76
N ALA A 72 22.63 8.91 2.34
CA ALA A 72 23.38 7.73 1.93
C ALA A 72 22.55 6.44 2.08
N MET A 73 21.83 6.29 3.20
CA MET A 73 20.95 5.13 3.40
C MET A 73 19.77 5.10 2.41
N ILE A 74 19.15 6.25 2.15
CA ILE A 74 18.10 6.35 1.12
C ILE A 74 18.67 5.91 -0.23
N TYR A 75 19.85 6.39 -0.59
CA TYR A 75 20.51 6.01 -1.84
C TYR A 75 20.85 4.51 -1.89
N ALA A 76 21.42 3.96 -0.83
CA ALA A 76 21.79 2.54 -0.78
C ALA A 76 20.59 1.61 -1.01
N CYS A 77 19.46 1.88 -0.36
CA CYS A 77 18.28 1.02 -0.40
C CYS A 77 17.36 1.29 -1.59
N SER A 78 17.21 2.56 -2.01
CA SER A 78 16.25 2.96 -3.07
C SER A 78 16.91 3.27 -4.42
N GLY A 79 18.23 3.43 -4.45
CA GLY A 79 18.96 3.96 -5.61
C GLY A 79 18.62 5.42 -5.93
N GLN A 80 17.90 6.11 -5.06
CA GLN A 80 17.47 7.49 -5.27
C GLN A 80 18.19 8.45 -4.34
N ILE A 81 18.46 9.65 -4.85
CA ILE A 81 18.97 10.80 -4.11
C ILE A 81 17.76 11.62 -3.63
N ALA A 82 17.67 11.79 -2.31
CA ALA A 82 16.70 12.64 -1.67
C ALA A 82 17.14 14.11 -1.71
N LEU A 83 16.19 15.01 -1.91
CA LEU A 83 16.41 16.43 -1.68
C LEU A 83 16.58 16.70 -0.18
N ARG A 84 17.27 17.79 0.16
CA ARG A 84 17.51 18.16 1.56
C ARG A 84 16.21 18.37 2.32
N GLU A 85 15.17 18.91 1.68
CA GLU A 85 13.85 19.12 2.26
C GLU A 85 13.19 17.78 2.64
N GLU A 86 13.39 16.73 1.84
CA GLU A 86 12.91 15.37 2.15
C GLU A 86 13.68 14.77 3.32
N ILE A 87 14.97 15.06 3.43
CA ILE A 87 15.78 14.65 4.59
C ILE A 87 15.38 15.45 5.85
N ILE A 88 14.98 16.71 5.73
CA ILE A 88 14.47 17.49 6.88
C ILE A 88 13.15 16.91 7.41
N ALA A 89 12.29 16.39 6.53
CA ALA A 89 11.06 15.70 6.93
C ALA A 89 11.34 14.51 7.87
N ALA A 90 12.50 13.86 7.73
CA ALA A 90 12.95 12.80 8.64
C ALA A 90 13.05 13.28 10.09
N ARG A 91 13.55 14.49 10.34
CA ARG A 91 13.64 15.06 11.69
C ARG A 91 12.27 15.37 12.26
N GLU A 92 11.41 15.97 11.45
CA GLU A 92 10.05 16.29 11.84
C GLU A 92 9.22 15.07 12.24
N LEU A 93 9.47 13.94 11.59
CA LEU A 93 8.90 12.65 11.95
C LEU A 93 9.41 12.20 13.32
N LEU A 94 10.73 12.26 13.55
CA LEU A 94 11.34 11.91 14.83
C LEU A 94 10.85 12.80 15.99
N ASP A 95 10.70 14.11 15.76
CA ASP A 95 10.26 15.06 16.79
C ASP A 95 8.84 14.78 17.30
N ARG A 96 8.01 14.15 16.47
CA ARG A 96 6.63 13.74 16.79
C ARG A 96 6.53 12.37 17.43
N LEU A 97 7.62 11.62 17.53
CA LEU A 97 7.63 10.36 18.24
C LEU A 97 7.41 10.58 19.75
N PRO A 98 6.69 9.67 20.42
CA PRO A 98 6.63 9.62 21.87
C PRO A 98 8.03 9.69 22.50
N ARG A 99 8.14 10.33 23.67
CA ARG A 99 9.43 10.48 24.38
C ARG A 99 10.08 9.11 24.68
N THR A 100 9.26 8.11 25.01
CA THR A 100 9.69 6.73 25.23
C THR A 100 10.43 6.19 24.01
N ASP A 101 9.84 6.34 22.83
CA ASP A 101 10.39 5.78 21.59
C ASP A 101 11.68 6.49 21.22
N ARG A 102 11.69 7.84 21.28
CA ARG A 102 12.89 8.66 21.04
C ARG A 102 14.06 8.28 21.93
N SER A 103 13.80 7.95 23.19
CA SER A 103 14.84 7.59 24.16
C SER A 103 15.52 6.25 23.87
N THR A 104 14.90 5.39 23.05
CA THR A 104 15.43 4.07 22.67
C THR A 104 16.09 4.03 21.30
N LEU A 105 16.16 5.17 20.59
CA LEU A 105 16.74 5.23 19.26
C LEU A 105 18.27 5.13 19.31
N THR A 106 18.80 4.15 18.60
CA THR A 106 20.22 3.99 18.30
C THR A 106 20.51 4.46 16.88
N VAL A 107 21.79 4.56 16.52
CA VAL A 107 22.19 4.92 15.15
C VAL A 107 21.65 3.90 14.15
N SER A 108 21.83 2.61 14.43
CA SER A 108 21.38 1.52 13.57
C SER A 108 19.87 1.55 13.36
N ARG A 109 19.07 1.76 14.42
CA ARG A 109 17.60 1.86 14.30
C ARG A 109 17.16 3.04 13.46
N VAL A 110 17.80 4.20 13.66
CA VAL A 110 17.50 5.39 12.87
C VAL A 110 17.84 5.14 11.40
N LEU A 111 19.02 4.60 11.10
CA LEU A 111 19.46 4.34 9.73
C LEU A 111 18.67 3.20 9.06
N ALA A 112 18.15 2.24 9.82
CA ALA A 112 17.32 1.16 9.30
C ALA A 112 15.91 1.62 8.91
N LEU A 113 15.23 2.37 9.78
CA LEU A 113 13.80 2.68 9.62
C LEU A 113 13.53 4.05 9.00
N VAL A 114 14.25 5.09 9.43
CA VAL A 114 13.92 6.47 9.00
C VAL A 114 14.17 6.69 7.51
N PRO A 115 15.28 6.26 6.91
CA PRO A 115 15.48 6.28 5.46
C PRO A 115 14.39 5.57 4.68
N ALA A 116 13.97 4.38 5.12
CA ALA A 116 12.87 3.63 4.49
C ALA A 116 11.55 4.42 4.58
N MET A 117 11.24 5.01 5.74
CA MET A 117 10.04 5.84 5.90
C MET A 117 10.02 7.03 4.93
N ILE A 118 11.14 7.71 4.71
CA ILE A 118 11.22 8.90 3.85
C ILE A 118 11.28 8.55 2.36
N ALA A 119 11.98 7.47 2.02
CA ALA A 119 12.02 6.96 0.66
C ALA A 119 10.64 6.46 0.23
N GLY A 120 10.00 5.69 1.12
CA GLY A 120 8.77 4.99 0.88
C GLY A 120 7.50 5.81 1.05
N PHE A 121 7.52 6.90 1.83
CA PHE A 121 6.34 7.72 2.11
C PHE A 121 6.63 9.21 1.94
N ARG A 122 5.66 9.95 1.40
CA ARG A 122 5.68 11.42 1.41
C ARG A 122 4.96 11.92 2.65
N PHE A 123 5.49 12.98 3.26
CA PHE A 123 4.88 13.64 4.42
C PHE A 123 4.65 15.12 4.15
N SER A 124 3.55 15.64 4.67
CA SER A 124 3.19 17.06 4.54
C SER A 124 2.78 17.66 5.89
N ARG A 125 3.09 18.95 6.07
CA ARG A 125 2.63 19.76 7.19
C ARG A 125 1.23 20.35 7.00
N ARG A 126 0.58 20.14 5.84
CA ARG A 126 -0.79 20.62 5.62
C ARG A 126 -1.68 20.09 6.77
N SER A 127 -2.20 21.03 7.56
CA SER A 127 -2.92 20.82 8.82
C SER A 127 -4.19 20.05 8.58
N ASP A 128 -4.41 18.97 9.35
CA ASP A 128 -5.66 18.21 9.60
C ASP A 128 -6.53 17.73 8.44
N ALA A 129 -6.32 18.22 7.22
CA ALA A 129 -7.05 17.87 6.03
C ALA A 129 -6.33 16.78 5.24
N PHE A 130 -7.12 15.98 4.55
CA PHE A 130 -6.64 14.96 3.64
C PHE A 130 -5.76 15.53 2.52
N ASN A 131 -4.67 14.83 2.19
CA ASN A 131 -3.82 15.12 1.04
C ASN A 131 -3.56 13.83 0.25
N PRO A 132 -3.99 13.73 -1.03
CA PRO A 132 -3.80 12.52 -1.82
C PRO A 132 -2.31 12.23 -2.14
N GLU A 133 -1.45 13.25 -2.09
CA GLU A 133 -0.03 13.15 -2.47
C GLU A 133 0.92 12.86 -1.29
N ALA A 134 0.44 13.02 -0.06
CA ALA A 134 1.29 12.89 1.13
C ALA A 134 0.50 12.50 2.39
N ASN A 135 1.15 11.73 3.26
CA ASN A 135 0.66 11.39 4.59
C ASN A 135 0.87 12.56 5.56
N ARG A 136 0.13 12.63 6.67
CA ARG A 136 0.47 13.60 7.73
C ARG A 136 1.56 12.99 8.62
N TYR A 137 2.36 13.87 9.20
CA TYR A 137 3.46 13.44 10.06
C TYR A 137 3.01 12.67 11.30
N LEU A 138 1.78 12.90 11.77
CA LEU A 138 1.26 12.26 12.97
C LEU A 138 0.97 10.77 12.71
N GLU A 139 0.38 10.41 11.57
CA GLU A 139 0.24 9.03 11.11
C GLU A 139 1.62 8.39 10.92
N GLY A 140 2.56 9.14 10.32
CA GLY A 140 3.94 8.69 10.17
C GLY A 140 4.61 8.33 11.49
N ALA A 141 4.48 9.20 12.50
CA ALA A 141 5.07 9.00 13.81
C ALA A 141 4.40 7.82 14.54
N ARG A 142 3.07 7.65 14.43
CA ARG A 142 2.37 6.50 15.00
C ARG A 142 2.78 5.19 14.32
N PHE A 143 2.95 5.19 13.00
CA PHE A 143 3.44 4.03 12.25
C PHE A 143 4.86 3.66 12.66
N LEU A 144 5.78 4.64 12.70
CA LEU A 144 7.17 4.41 13.13
C LEU A 144 7.24 3.95 14.60
N SER A 145 6.41 4.51 15.49
CA SER A 145 6.27 4.06 16.88
C SER A 145 5.89 2.57 16.96
N ALA A 146 4.97 2.10 16.10
CA ALA A 146 4.59 0.70 16.05
C ALA A 146 5.76 -0.22 15.65
N LEU A 147 6.65 0.22 14.75
CA LEU A 147 7.85 -0.53 14.37
C LEU A 147 8.92 -0.54 15.47
N LEU A 148 9.04 0.55 16.24
CA LEU A 148 10.04 0.72 17.30
C LEU A 148 9.65 0.07 18.63
N ARG A 149 8.41 -0.36 18.78
CA ARG A 149 7.91 -0.99 20.01
C ARG A 149 8.26 -2.47 20.04
N GLU A 150 8.73 -2.94 21.19
CA GLU A 150 8.79 -4.38 21.45
C GLU A 150 7.38 -4.94 21.60
N ARG A 151 7.03 -5.94 20.80
CA ARG A 151 5.71 -6.57 20.80
C ARG A 151 5.79 -8.02 20.34
N PRO A 152 4.86 -8.88 20.77
CA PRO A 152 4.87 -10.29 20.39
C PRO A 152 4.68 -10.48 18.88
N ALA A 153 3.76 -9.73 18.27
CA ALA A 153 3.49 -9.80 16.85
C ALA A 153 3.21 -8.41 16.28
N LEU A 154 3.53 -8.23 14.99
CA LEU A 154 3.11 -7.09 14.19
C LEU A 154 2.55 -7.60 12.86
N ASP A 155 1.26 -7.34 12.65
CA ASP A 155 0.58 -7.64 11.40
C ASP A 155 0.47 -6.38 10.54
N VAL A 156 0.80 -6.53 9.26
CA VAL A 156 0.70 -5.48 8.25
C VAL A 156 -0.28 -5.89 7.18
N GLU A 157 -1.27 -5.04 6.95
CA GLU A 157 -2.24 -5.23 5.89
C GLU A 157 -1.89 -4.37 4.68
N ILE A 158 -1.76 -5.02 3.53
CA ILE A 158 -1.56 -4.40 2.23
C ILE A 158 -2.73 -4.78 1.34
N GLY A 159 -3.73 -3.90 1.31
CA GLY A 159 -4.81 -3.99 0.33
C GLY A 159 -4.27 -3.70 -1.07
N LEU A 160 -4.27 -4.69 -1.95
CA LEU A 160 -4.03 -4.51 -3.38
C LEU A 160 -5.37 -4.41 -4.11
N CYS A 161 -5.69 -3.21 -4.57
CA CYS A 161 -6.68 -3.03 -5.62
C CYS A 161 -6.05 -3.47 -6.94
N ALA A 162 -6.43 -4.66 -7.41
CA ALA A 162 -6.06 -5.15 -8.72
C ALA A 162 -6.85 -4.34 -9.77
N HIS A 163 -6.12 -3.60 -10.60
CA HIS A 163 -6.55 -3.13 -11.93
C HIS A 163 -7.55 -1.97 -12.02
N ARG A 164 -7.08 -0.75 -11.74
CA ARG A 164 -7.57 0.41 -12.49
C ARG A 164 -6.74 0.59 -13.75
N ALA A 165 -6.93 -0.30 -14.73
CA ALA A 165 -6.55 0.00 -16.11
C ALA A 165 -7.20 1.34 -16.51
N GLY A 166 -6.50 2.11 -17.32
CA GLY A 166 -6.94 3.46 -17.68
C GLY A 166 -8.32 3.42 -18.36
N VAL A 167 -9.12 4.47 -18.20
CA VAL A 167 -10.38 4.63 -18.96
C VAL A 167 -10.14 4.60 -20.48
N ARG A 168 -8.92 4.94 -20.92
CA ARG A 168 -8.51 4.97 -22.33
C ARG A 168 -8.06 3.62 -22.88
N ASP A 169 -7.65 2.69 -22.00
CA ASP A 169 -7.18 1.36 -22.37
C ASP A 169 -7.65 0.37 -21.31
N PRO A 170 -8.87 -0.18 -21.46
CA PRO A 170 -9.55 -1.00 -20.46
C PRO A 170 -9.09 -2.47 -20.52
N VAL A 171 -7.79 -2.71 -20.69
CA VAL A 171 -7.18 -4.03 -20.81
C VAL A 171 -6.33 -4.32 -19.58
N LEU A 172 -6.37 -5.56 -19.08
CA LEU A 172 -5.47 -6.01 -18.03
C LEU A 172 -4.11 -6.39 -18.62
N PRO A 173 -2.99 -6.02 -17.99
CA PRO A 173 -1.71 -6.62 -18.33
C PRO A 173 -1.76 -8.12 -18.02
N ASP A 174 -1.12 -8.95 -18.85
CA ASP A 174 -1.16 -10.40 -18.65
C ASP A 174 -0.46 -10.84 -17.36
N HIS A 175 0.56 -10.07 -16.94
CA HIS A 175 1.38 -10.34 -15.77
C HIS A 175 1.54 -9.12 -14.90
N VAL A 176 1.79 -9.36 -13.62
CA VAL A 176 2.24 -8.32 -12.69
C VAL A 176 3.62 -7.84 -13.09
N SER A 177 3.90 -6.54 -12.93
CA SER A 177 5.27 -6.05 -13.05
C SER A 177 6.16 -6.73 -12.00
N ARG A 178 6.91 -7.75 -12.42
CA ARG A 178 7.80 -8.53 -11.55
C ARG A 178 8.75 -7.62 -10.77
N THR A 179 9.40 -6.67 -11.45
CA THR A 179 10.29 -5.69 -10.82
C THR A 179 9.54 -4.82 -9.81
N GLY A 180 8.33 -4.36 -10.15
CA GLY A 180 7.51 -3.55 -9.25
C GLY A 180 7.09 -4.33 -7.99
N ALA A 181 6.65 -5.57 -8.15
CA ALA A 181 6.23 -6.45 -7.06
C ALA A 181 7.40 -6.79 -6.12
N HIS A 182 8.58 -7.15 -6.66
CA HIS A 182 9.77 -7.38 -5.84
C HIS A 182 10.20 -6.14 -5.07
N ARG A 183 10.11 -4.95 -5.68
CA ARG A 183 10.42 -3.68 -5.00
C ARG A 183 9.46 -3.37 -3.87
N MET A 184 8.16 -3.61 -4.08
CA MET A 184 7.15 -3.44 -3.05
C MET A 184 7.44 -4.36 -1.86
N ALA A 185 7.67 -5.65 -2.12
CA ALA A 185 7.98 -6.62 -1.07
C ALA A 185 9.30 -6.31 -0.34
N ALA A 186 10.36 -5.95 -1.07
CA ALA A 186 11.65 -5.54 -0.49
C ALA A 186 11.50 -4.28 0.39
N PHE A 187 10.69 -3.31 -0.05
CA PHE A 187 10.42 -2.10 0.73
C PHE A 187 9.71 -2.43 2.04
N VAL A 188 8.69 -3.29 2.00
CA VAL A 188 7.97 -3.70 3.21
C VAL A 188 8.88 -4.52 4.14
N ALA A 189 9.67 -5.43 3.58
CA ALA A 189 10.68 -6.19 4.33
C ALA A 189 11.71 -5.26 5.01
N SER A 190 12.13 -4.17 4.33
CA SER A 190 13.03 -3.17 4.90
C SER A 190 12.48 -2.52 6.17
N LEU A 191 11.16 -2.33 6.26
CA LEU A 191 10.51 -1.80 7.46
C LEU A 191 10.34 -2.87 8.54
N LEU A 192 9.92 -4.08 8.15
CA LEU A 192 9.48 -5.10 9.12
C LEU A 192 10.62 -5.93 9.70
N ASP A 193 11.63 -6.25 8.90
CA ASP A 193 12.79 -6.98 9.41
C ASP A 193 13.60 -6.16 10.41
N ASN A 194 13.54 -4.83 10.26
CA ASN A 194 14.13 -3.86 11.17
C ASN A 194 13.17 -3.39 12.28
N SER A 195 11.96 -3.97 12.38
CA SER A 195 11.04 -3.72 13.49
C SER A 195 11.44 -4.50 14.75
N ARG A 196 10.93 -4.08 15.91
CA ARG A 196 11.15 -4.75 17.21
C ARG A 196 10.06 -5.76 17.57
N ALA A 197 9.17 -6.09 16.64
CA ALA A 197 8.21 -7.17 16.83
C ALA A 197 8.92 -8.54 16.79
N ALA A 198 8.53 -9.47 17.66
CA ALA A 198 9.10 -10.82 17.66
C ALA A 198 8.64 -11.62 16.44
N GLU A 199 7.34 -11.58 16.14
CA GLU A 199 6.76 -12.11 14.90
C GLU A 199 6.28 -10.97 14.00
N ARG A 200 6.48 -11.11 12.69
CA ARG A 200 5.98 -10.14 11.70
C ARG A 200 5.26 -10.87 10.58
N THR A 201 4.06 -10.40 10.24
CA THR A 201 3.28 -10.92 9.10
C THR A 201 2.87 -9.79 8.18
N VAL A 202 3.08 -9.97 6.89
CA VAL A 202 2.55 -9.09 5.83
C VAL A 202 1.47 -9.86 5.10
N ARG A 203 0.23 -9.39 5.18
CA ARG A 203 -0.89 -9.88 4.39
C ARG A 203 -1.06 -8.99 3.17
N VAL A 204 -0.97 -9.61 2.01
CA VAL A 204 -1.13 -8.97 0.71
C VAL A 204 -2.43 -9.47 0.14
N SER A 205 -3.44 -8.60 0.16
CA SER A 205 -4.82 -8.96 -0.16
C SER A 205 -5.17 -8.56 -1.60
N GLN A 206 -5.69 -9.49 -2.40
CA GLN A 206 -6.05 -9.24 -3.81
C GLN A 206 -7.36 -9.95 -4.19
N GLN A 207 -8.15 -9.32 -5.07
CA GLN A 207 -9.28 -9.98 -5.70
C GLN A 207 -8.79 -11.01 -6.71
N THR A 208 -9.27 -12.24 -6.57
CA THR A 208 -8.98 -13.36 -7.46
C THR A 208 -10.11 -13.57 -8.45
N ALA A 209 -9.93 -14.50 -9.38
CA ALA A 209 -10.91 -14.82 -10.40
C ALA A 209 -12.08 -15.61 -9.78
N THR A 210 -13.02 -14.93 -9.17
CA THR A 210 -14.23 -15.49 -8.56
C THR A 210 -15.48 -14.77 -9.07
N ASP A 211 -16.64 -14.99 -8.47
CA ASP A 211 -17.85 -14.21 -8.80
C ASP A 211 -17.63 -12.70 -8.55
N ARG A 212 -16.80 -12.36 -7.56
CA ARG A 212 -16.37 -11.00 -7.24
C ARG A 212 -15.19 -10.52 -8.05
N ALA A 213 -14.78 -11.22 -9.12
CA ALA A 213 -13.66 -10.81 -9.97
C ALA A 213 -13.76 -9.35 -10.48
N ALA A 214 -14.98 -8.84 -10.63
CA ALA A 214 -15.24 -7.48 -11.05
C ALA A 214 -15.14 -6.42 -9.93
N SER A 215 -15.03 -6.83 -8.66
CA SER A 215 -15.22 -5.97 -7.48
C SER A 215 -14.12 -4.91 -7.33
N THR A 216 -12.89 -5.23 -7.72
CA THR A 216 -11.74 -4.32 -7.59
C THR A 216 -11.25 -3.76 -8.92
N VAL A 217 -11.74 -4.29 -10.05
CA VAL A 217 -11.37 -3.78 -11.38
C VAL A 217 -12.26 -2.62 -11.78
N ASN A 218 -11.74 -1.70 -12.61
CA ASN A 218 -12.60 -0.70 -13.22
C ASN A 218 -13.72 -1.39 -14.02
N SER A 219 -14.98 -1.04 -13.76
CA SER A 219 -16.16 -1.61 -14.45
C SER A 219 -16.07 -1.61 -15.98
N LEU A 220 -15.33 -0.66 -16.57
CA LEU A 220 -15.06 -0.60 -18.01
C LEU A 220 -14.20 -1.76 -18.51
N VAL A 221 -13.24 -2.23 -17.70
CA VAL A 221 -12.37 -3.38 -18.01
C VAL A 221 -13.22 -4.64 -18.08
N PHE A 222 -13.98 -4.93 -17.03
CA PHE A 222 -14.86 -6.09 -17.01
C PHE A 222 -15.86 -6.06 -18.17
N THR A 223 -16.46 -4.89 -18.42
CA THR A 223 -17.39 -4.68 -19.53
C THR A 223 -16.73 -4.90 -20.90
N HIS A 224 -15.48 -4.47 -21.09
CA HIS A 224 -14.73 -4.67 -22.32
C HIS A 224 -14.55 -6.17 -22.62
N TYR A 225 -13.99 -6.93 -21.68
CA TYR A 225 -13.82 -8.37 -21.86
C TYR A 225 -15.16 -9.12 -22.02
N ALA A 226 -16.19 -8.74 -21.27
CA ALA A 226 -17.52 -9.35 -21.40
C ALA A 226 -18.14 -9.13 -22.79
N ASN A 227 -18.06 -7.91 -23.33
CA ASN A 227 -18.60 -7.59 -24.66
C ASN A 227 -17.85 -8.28 -25.80
N GLU A 228 -16.58 -8.61 -25.61
CA GLU A 228 -15.76 -9.34 -26.58
C GLU A 228 -15.90 -10.87 -26.45
N GLY A 229 -16.71 -11.38 -25.50
CA GLY A 229 -16.77 -12.82 -25.23
C GLY A 229 -15.46 -13.37 -24.64
N ARG A 230 -14.62 -12.51 -24.05
CA ARG A 230 -13.29 -12.82 -23.49
C ARG A 230 -13.25 -12.82 -21.97
N LEU A 231 -14.39 -13.06 -21.31
CA LEU A 231 -14.49 -13.06 -19.85
C LEU A 231 -13.58 -14.13 -19.20
N GLU A 232 -13.44 -15.29 -19.82
CA GLU A 232 -12.58 -16.37 -19.31
C GLU A 232 -11.11 -16.02 -19.38
N HIS A 233 -10.70 -15.30 -20.42
CA HIS A 233 -9.35 -14.78 -20.49
C HIS A 233 -9.10 -13.75 -19.38
N PHE A 234 -10.04 -12.83 -19.12
CA PHE A 234 -9.95 -11.93 -17.96
C PHE A 234 -9.80 -12.67 -16.63
N LEU A 235 -10.61 -13.71 -16.40
CA LEU A 235 -10.53 -14.52 -15.19
C LEU A 235 -9.19 -15.24 -15.07
N ARG A 236 -8.68 -15.85 -16.16
CA ARG A 236 -7.35 -16.45 -16.16
C ARG A 236 -6.24 -15.45 -15.87
N THR A 237 -6.33 -14.22 -16.38
CA THR A 237 -5.38 -13.16 -16.08
C THR A 237 -5.37 -12.82 -14.59
N LEU A 238 -6.54 -12.76 -13.93
CA LEU A 238 -6.60 -12.55 -12.47
C LEU A 238 -6.00 -13.71 -11.66
N ASP A 239 -6.19 -14.96 -12.11
CA ASP A 239 -5.52 -16.12 -11.49
C ASP A 239 -4.00 -16.04 -11.67
N GLN A 240 -3.53 -15.71 -12.88
CA GLN A 240 -2.12 -15.52 -13.17
C GLN A 240 -1.49 -14.44 -12.29
N HIS A 241 -2.20 -13.34 -12.09
CA HIS A 241 -1.79 -12.26 -11.20
C HIS A 241 -1.65 -12.68 -9.75
N ALA A 242 -2.57 -13.51 -9.25
CA ALA A 242 -2.47 -14.09 -7.92
C ALA A 242 -1.23 -15.01 -7.80
N ASP A 243 -0.94 -15.81 -8.83
CA ASP A 243 0.21 -16.70 -8.86
C ASP A 243 1.55 -15.95 -8.97
N ASP A 244 1.60 -14.90 -9.78
CA ASP A 244 2.74 -13.98 -9.86
C ASP A 244 3.05 -13.40 -8.48
N MET A 245 2.01 -12.90 -7.77
CA MET A 245 2.16 -12.36 -6.42
C MET A 245 2.57 -13.43 -5.41
N ARG A 246 1.97 -14.62 -5.42
CA ARG A 246 2.39 -15.74 -4.56
C ARG A 246 3.86 -16.07 -4.75
N THR A 247 4.32 -16.11 -6.00
CA THR A 247 5.72 -16.39 -6.35
C THR A 247 6.66 -15.33 -5.80
N VAL A 248 6.34 -14.05 -5.99
CA VAL A 248 7.13 -12.93 -5.45
C VAL A 248 7.18 -12.99 -3.92
N LEU A 249 6.04 -13.20 -3.26
CA LEU A 249 5.96 -13.23 -1.81
C LEU A 249 6.72 -14.42 -1.23
N ALA A 250 6.62 -15.61 -1.83
CA ALA A 250 7.38 -16.79 -1.41
C ALA A 250 8.90 -16.59 -1.53
N HIS A 251 9.36 -15.89 -2.57
CA HIS A 251 10.77 -15.54 -2.71
C HIS A 251 11.27 -14.65 -1.56
N HIS A 252 10.47 -13.65 -1.15
CA HIS A 252 10.82 -12.76 -0.05
C HIS A 252 10.69 -13.43 1.32
N ASP A 253 9.70 -14.32 1.50
CA ASP A 253 9.55 -15.17 2.70
C ASP A 253 10.81 -16.00 2.98
N ALA A 254 11.49 -16.48 1.93
CA ALA A 254 12.73 -17.25 2.05
C ALA A 254 13.97 -16.42 2.46
N LEU A 255 13.92 -15.09 2.24
CA LEU A 255 15.04 -14.18 2.52
C LEU A 255 14.82 -13.32 3.77
N SER A 256 13.60 -13.33 4.32
CA SER A 256 13.15 -12.41 5.37
C SER A 256 12.83 -13.16 6.66
N ALA A 257 12.93 -12.47 7.79
CA ALA A 257 12.36 -12.95 9.05
C ALA A 257 10.85 -12.68 9.13
N THR A 258 10.32 -11.88 8.19
CA THR A 258 8.91 -11.53 8.07
C THR A 258 8.17 -12.55 7.22
N ARG A 259 6.99 -12.98 7.69
CA ARG A 259 6.13 -13.91 6.95
C ARG A 259 5.31 -13.16 5.92
N PHE A 260 5.47 -13.48 4.64
CA PHE A 260 4.66 -12.90 3.57
C PHE A 260 3.52 -13.85 3.17
N ARG A 261 2.28 -13.34 3.16
CA ARG A 261 1.07 -14.14 2.91
C ARG A 261 0.19 -13.47 1.85
N PHE A 262 -0.11 -14.21 0.79
CA PHE A 262 -1.17 -13.85 -0.15
C PHE A 262 -2.54 -14.18 0.47
N THR A 263 -3.48 -13.25 0.41
CA THR A 263 -4.85 -13.44 0.93
C THR A 263 -5.88 -13.09 -0.15
N PRO A 264 -6.77 -14.01 -0.55
CA PRO A 264 -7.90 -13.67 -1.42
C PRO A 264 -8.86 -12.68 -0.73
N LEU A 265 -9.42 -11.72 -1.48
CA LEU A 265 -10.35 -10.74 -0.92
C LEU A 265 -11.77 -11.26 -0.69
N ASP A 266 -12.16 -12.41 -1.24
CA ASP A 266 -13.53 -12.92 -1.16
C ASP A 266 -14.06 -13.06 0.29
N PRO A 267 -13.34 -13.73 1.21
CA PRO A 267 -13.82 -13.83 2.59
C PRO A 267 -13.97 -12.47 3.28
N PHE A 268 -13.14 -11.50 2.90
CA PHE A 268 -13.25 -10.14 3.41
C PHE A 268 -14.46 -9.43 2.82
N SER A 269 -14.68 -9.53 1.51
CA SER A 269 -15.84 -8.96 0.81
C SER A 269 -17.16 -9.54 1.32
N GLU A 270 -17.25 -10.85 1.53
CA GLU A 270 -18.41 -11.50 2.15
C GLU A 270 -18.71 -10.95 3.54
N ALA A 271 -17.67 -10.64 4.29
CA ALA A 271 -17.84 -10.06 5.62
C ALA A 271 -18.28 -8.60 5.56
N VAL A 272 -17.84 -7.83 4.55
CA VAL A 272 -18.37 -6.48 4.27
C VAL A 272 -19.85 -6.55 3.87
N GLU A 273 -20.23 -7.49 2.99
CA GLU A 273 -21.63 -7.68 2.57
C GLU A 273 -22.54 -8.02 3.75
N ARG A 274 -22.04 -8.81 4.71
CA ARG A 274 -22.74 -9.11 5.98
C ARG A 274 -22.89 -7.87 6.86
N ASP A 275 -21.81 -7.11 7.08
CA ASP A 275 -21.90 -5.85 7.84
C ASP A 275 -22.91 -4.89 7.21
N MET A 276 -22.92 -4.79 5.89
CA MET A 276 -23.86 -3.97 5.15
C MET A 276 -25.31 -4.44 5.34
N ALA A 277 -25.54 -5.75 5.32
CA ALA A 277 -26.86 -6.32 5.58
C ALA A 277 -27.34 -6.06 7.02
N GLU A 278 -26.44 -6.10 8.00
CA GLU A 278 -26.74 -5.79 9.40
C GLU A 278 -27.04 -4.30 9.62
N VAL A 279 -26.29 -3.40 8.97
CA VAL A 279 -26.42 -1.95 9.17
C VAL A 279 -27.59 -1.36 8.38
N PHE A 280 -27.80 -1.83 7.15
CA PHE A 280 -28.72 -1.20 6.19
C PHE A 280 -29.84 -2.13 5.71
N GLY A 281 -29.87 -3.39 6.12
CA GLY A 281 -30.82 -4.39 5.65
C GLY A 281 -30.36 -5.13 4.37
N PRO A 282 -31.12 -6.16 3.92
CA PRO A 282 -30.66 -7.13 2.91
C PRO A 282 -30.26 -6.57 1.54
N ASP A 283 -30.79 -5.41 1.16
CA ASP A 283 -30.50 -4.71 -0.10
C ASP A 283 -29.57 -3.50 0.07
N TRP A 284 -29.10 -3.29 1.30
CA TRP A 284 -28.23 -2.20 1.74
C TRP A 284 -28.80 -0.79 1.55
N SER A 285 -30.11 -0.68 1.26
CA SER A 285 -30.76 0.59 0.92
C SER A 285 -31.44 1.26 2.11
N GLY A 286 -31.69 0.50 3.18
CA GLY A 286 -32.42 0.94 4.36
C GLY A 286 -31.74 2.06 5.16
N ALA A 287 -32.46 2.52 6.18
CA ALA A 287 -31.92 3.49 7.13
C ALA A 287 -30.84 2.84 8.02
N PRO A 288 -29.70 3.50 8.26
CA PRO A 288 -28.61 2.92 9.02
C PRO A 288 -28.97 2.73 10.49
N ALA A 289 -28.76 1.51 10.99
CA ALA A 289 -28.86 1.19 12.41
C ALA A 289 -27.76 1.92 13.22
N ASP A 290 -26.55 2.01 12.67
CA ASP A 290 -25.37 2.61 13.30
C ASP A 290 -25.32 4.16 13.12
N PRO A 291 -25.20 4.95 14.21
CA PRO A 291 -25.12 6.41 14.15
C PRO A 291 -24.01 6.99 13.26
N ARG A 292 -22.89 6.30 13.07
CA ARG A 292 -21.76 6.78 12.24
C ARG A 292 -22.13 6.92 10.77
N TRP A 293 -23.11 6.13 10.33
CA TRP A 293 -23.64 6.10 8.97
C TRP A 293 -24.87 6.99 8.79
N ARG A 294 -25.44 7.53 9.89
CA ARG A 294 -26.55 8.47 9.81
C ARG A 294 -26.07 9.81 9.23
N ARG A 295 -27.00 10.57 8.67
CA ARG A 295 -26.73 11.88 8.07
C ARG A 295 -25.91 12.77 9.01
N GLY A 296 -24.79 13.31 8.52
CA GLY A 296 -23.86 14.13 9.29
C GLY A 296 -22.81 13.34 10.10
N GLY A 297 -22.86 12.01 10.05
CA GLY A 297 -21.82 11.13 10.58
C GLY A 297 -20.56 11.10 9.71
N THR A 298 -19.47 10.56 10.25
CA THR A 298 -18.18 10.46 9.54
C THR A 298 -18.23 9.50 8.35
N LEU A 299 -18.98 8.39 8.47
CA LEU A 299 -19.13 7.43 7.37
C LEU A 299 -20.12 7.93 6.32
N ASP A 300 -21.15 8.68 6.71
CA ASP A 300 -22.03 9.41 5.78
C ASP A 300 -21.23 10.44 4.95
N SER A 301 -20.35 11.20 5.59
CA SER A 301 -19.45 12.13 4.88
C SER A 301 -18.50 11.41 3.91
N ALA A 302 -18.01 10.22 4.29
CA ALA A 302 -17.21 9.37 3.41
C ALA A 302 -18.03 8.89 2.20
N VAL A 303 -19.30 8.55 2.39
CA VAL A 303 -20.21 8.13 1.30
C VAL A 303 -20.42 9.28 0.31
N GLU A 304 -20.66 10.50 0.78
CA GLU A 304 -20.81 11.67 -0.10
C GLU A 304 -19.55 11.94 -0.95
N GLU A 305 -18.36 11.83 -0.34
CA GLU A 305 -17.09 11.95 -1.07
C GLU A 305 -16.90 10.81 -2.09
N ALA A 306 -17.26 9.57 -1.71
CA ALA A 306 -17.17 8.41 -2.59
C ALA A 306 -18.11 8.53 -3.80
N LYS A 307 -19.34 9.04 -3.62
CA LYS A 307 -20.31 9.27 -4.71
C LYS A 307 -19.71 10.08 -5.86
N GLY A 308 -19.01 11.17 -5.55
CA GLY A 308 -18.38 12.03 -6.57
C GLY A 308 -17.32 11.30 -7.41
N LYS A 309 -16.55 10.41 -6.78
CA LYS A 309 -15.57 9.57 -7.48
C LYS A 309 -16.24 8.46 -8.28
N MET A 310 -17.24 7.80 -7.70
CA MET A 310 -17.94 6.66 -8.31
C MET A 310 -18.84 7.05 -9.47
N ALA A 311 -19.38 8.28 -9.46
CA ALA A 311 -20.20 8.83 -10.54
C ALA A 311 -19.51 8.72 -11.91
N ARG A 312 -18.18 8.85 -11.96
CA ARG A 312 -17.37 8.73 -13.19
C ARG A 312 -17.37 7.34 -13.80
N PHE A 313 -17.71 6.32 -13.01
CA PHE A 313 -17.77 4.92 -13.40
C PHE A 313 -19.22 4.42 -13.52
N LEU A 314 -20.21 5.30 -13.37
CA LEU A 314 -21.58 4.98 -13.68
C LEU A 314 -21.76 4.87 -15.19
N ARG A 315 -22.53 3.88 -15.60
CA ARG A 315 -22.93 3.71 -16.99
C ARG A 315 -24.19 4.51 -17.28
N ALA A 316 -24.28 4.99 -18.50
CA ALA A 316 -25.50 5.64 -19.01
C ALA A 316 -26.62 4.62 -19.28
N ALA A 317 -26.29 3.36 -19.56
CA ALA A 317 -27.25 2.30 -19.88
C ALA A 317 -26.96 1.01 -19.10
N PRO A 318 -28.02 0.26 -18.69
CA PRO A 318 -27.89 -1.06 -18.09
C PRO A 318 -27.10 -2.05 -18.96
N LEU A 319 -26.60 -3.12 -18.34
CA LEU A 319 -26.01 -4.26 -19.04
C LEU A 319 -27.11 -5.13 -19.67
N ASP A 320 -26.95 -5.48 -20.94
CA ASP A 320 -27.73 -6.56 -21.55
C ASP A 320 -27.10 -7.90 -21.14
N VAL A 321 -27.44 -8.35 -19.93
CA VAL A 321 -26.87 -9.56 -19.33
C VAL A 321 -27.17 -10.79 -20.17
N ASP A 322 -28.38 -10.90 -20.75
CA ASP A 322 -28.76 -12.05 -21.57
C ASP A 322 -27.88 -12.15 -22.81
N ARG A 323 -27.58 -11.02 -23.46
CA ARG A 323 -26.60 -11.00 -24.55
C ARG A 323 -25.21 -11.40 -24.07
N LEU A 324 -24.75 -10.88 -22.94
CA LEU A 324 -23.41 -11.21 -22.42
C LEU A 324 -23.28 -12.68 -22.02
N LEU A 325 -24.33 -13.26 -21.43
CA LEU A 325 -24.39 -14.69 -21.11
C LEU A 325 -24.34 -15.56 -22.37
N ARG A 326 -25.03 -15.16 -23.45
CA ARG A 326 -24.92 -15.83 -24.76
C ARG A 326 -23.50 -15.75 -25.31
N LEU A 327 -22.91 -14.55 -25.36
CA LEU A 327 -21.52 -14.36 -25.80
C LEU A 327 -20.52 -15.20 -24.99
N HIS A 328 -20.71 -15.27 -23.68
CA HIS A 328 -19.90 -16.10 -22.80
C HIS A 328 -20.03 -17.58 -23.13
N LYS A 329 -21.27 -18.06 -23.28
CA LYS A 329 -21.56 -19.45 -23.64
C LYS A 329 -20.98 -19.85 -25.00
N ASP A 330 -20.95 -18.92 -25.94
CA ASP A 330 -20.43 -19.12 -27.29
C ASP A 330 -18.91 -18.90 -27.38
N SER A 331 -18.25 -18.54 -26.27
CA SER A 331 -16.79 -18.36 -26.21
C SER A 331 -16.03 -19.70 -26.30
N GLU A 332 -14.72 -19.64 -26.47
CA GLU A 332 -13.89 -20.85 -26.61
C GLU A 332 -13.91 -21.77 -25.38
N GLN A 333 -14.10 -21.22 -24.17
CA GLN A 333 -13.92 -21.97 -22.91
C GLN A 333 -14.90 -21.53 -21.79
N PRO A 334 -16.22 -21.55 -22.01
CA PRO A 334 -17.20 -21.06 -21.04
C PRO A 334 -17.09 -21.80 -19.69
N SER A 335 -17.17 -21.06 -18.58
CA SER A 335 -17.28 -21.64 -17.23
C SER A 335 -18.45 -21.07 -16.42
N GLU A 336 -18.89 -21.82 -15.41
CA GLU A 336 -19.88 -21.38 -14.40
C GLU A 336 -19.39 -20.18 -13.59
N ARG A 337 -18.07 -20.06 -13.40
CA ARG A 337 -17.43 -18.94 -12.72
C ARG A 337 -17.60 -17.64 -13.49
N GLY A 338 -17.48 -17.69 -14.82
CA GLY A 338 -17.79 -16.55 -15.69
C GLY A 338 -19.25 -16.14 -15.63
N VAL A 339 -20.18 -17.10 -15.61
CA VAL A 339 -21.62 -16.83 -15.41
C VAL A 339 -21.87 -16.16 -14.07
N SER A 340 -21.27 -16.68 -12.99
CA SER A 340 -21.40 -16.12 -11.64
C SER A 340 -20.83 -14.70 -11.55
N ALA A 341 -19.70 -14.44 -12.18
CA ALA A 341 -19.09 -13.11 -12.25
C ALA A 341 -19.97 -12.10 -13.00
N LEU A 342 -20.61 -12.50 -14.11
CA LEU A 342 -21.57 -11.66 -14.84
C LEU A 342 -22.78 -11.30 -13.97
N HIS A 343 -23.36 -12.29 -13.29
CA HIS A 343 -24.51 -12.05 -12.41
C HIS A 343 -24.16 -11.18 -11.21
N TRP A 344 -23.00 -11.41 -10.58
CA TRP A 344 -22.54 -10.55 -9.50
C TRP A 344 -22.33 -9.11 -9.99
N PHE A 345 -21.65 -8.94 -11.13
CA PHE A 345 -21.39 -7.63 -11.71
C PHE A 345 -22.69 -6.89 -12.08
N ASP A 346 -23.65 -7.54 -12.73
CA ASP A 346 -24.94 -6.93 -13.06
C ASP A 346 -25.69 -6.50 -11.81
N ARG A 347 -25.83 -7.39 -10.82
CA ARG A 347 -26.47 -7.08 -9.55
C ARG A 347 -25.83 -5.86 -8.90
N HIS A 348 -24.50 -5.80 -8.85
CA HIS A 348 -23.78 -4.67 -8.26
C HIS A 348 -23.95 -3.37 -9.08
N GLN A 349 -23.97 -3.45 -10.42
CA GLN A 349 -24.16 -2.28 -11.28
C GLN A 349 -25.59 -1.71 -11.26
N ARG A 350 -26.60 -2.53 -10.92
CA ARG A 350 -28.00 -2.08 -10.75
C ARG A 350 -28.25 -1.32 -9.45
N LEU A 351 -27.36 -1.46 -8.46
CA LEU A 351 -27.47 -0.73 -7.21
C LEU A 351 -27.34 0.78 -7.47
N SER A 352 -28.07 1.57 -6.69
CA SER A 352 -27.97 3.02 -6.76
C SER A 352 -26.54 3.48 -6.44
N LEU A 353 -26.16 4.65 -6.95
CA LEU A 353 -24.84 5.24 -6.67
C LEU A 353 -24.56 5.31 -5.16
N GLU A 354 -25.59 5.63 -4.36
CA GLU A 354 -25.47 5.69 -2.92
C GLU A 354 -25.13 4.34 -2.29
N VAL A 355 -25.83 3.28 -2.68
CA VAL A 355 -25.59 1.94 -2.13
C VAL A 355 -24.19 1.45 -2.52
N ARG A 356 -23.76 1.73 -3.75
CA ARG A 356 -22.40 1.41 -4.20
C ARG A 356 -21.34 2.17 -3.40
N ALA A 357 -21.57 3.46 -3.13
CA ALA A 357 -20.69 4.27 -2.29
C ALA A 357 -20.64 3.79 -0.83
N ARG A 358 -21.78 3.35 -0.27
CA ARG A 358 -21.81 2.71 1.05
C ARG A 358 -20.93 1.45 1.09
N TYR A 359 -21.01 0.60 0.05
CA TYR A 359 -20.20 -0.62 -0.02
C TYR A 359 -18.69 -0.32 -0.03
N ASP A 360 -18.24 0.61 -0.88
CA ASP A 360 -16.82 0.99 -0.94
C ASP A 360 -16.32 1.59 0.39
N VAL A 361 -17.13 2.44 1.03
CA VAL A 361 -16.81 2.99 2.36
C VAL A 361 -16.78 1.89 3.43
N ALA A 362 -17.72 0.95 3.40
CA ALA A 362 -17.80 -0.15 4.36
C ALA A 362 -16.58 -1.06 4.23
N PHE A 363 -16.12 -1.32 3.01
CA PHE A 363 -14.92 -2.07 2.73
C PHE A 363 -13.70 -1.46 3.45
N HIS A 364 -13.44 -0.17 3.25
CA HIS A 364 -12.29 0.50 3.88
C HIS A 364 -12.46 0.66 5.39
N HIS A 365 -13.68 0.90 5.88
CA HIS A 365 -13.95 0.97 7.32
C HIS A 365 -13.71 -0.38 8.01
N ARG A 366 -14.18 -1.48 7.42
CA ARG A 366 -13.92 -2.83 7.92
C ARG A 366 -12.43 -3.16 7.91
N LEU A 367 -11.70 -2.72 6.88
CA LEU A 367 -10.25 -2.93 6.76
C LEU A 367 -9.52 -2.24 7.92
N ALA A 368 -9.95 -1.02 8.24
CA ALA A 368 -9.43 -0.27 9.37
C ALA A 368 -9.73 -0.96 10.71
N LEU A 369 -10.96 -1.46 10.90
CA LEU A 369 -11.35 -2.22 12.10
C LEU A 369 -10.54 -3.51 12.26
N ALA A 370 -10.34 -4.27 11.18
CA ALA A 370 -9.56 -5.51 11.18
C ALA A 370 -8.07 -5.24 11.49
N THR A 371 -7.51 -4.15 10.93
CA THR A 371 -6.15 -3.73 11.23
C THR A 371 -6.01 -3.30 12.70
N MET A 372 -6.98 -2.54 13.21
CA MET A 372 -6.99 -2.04 14.57
C MET A 372 -7.14 -3.16 15.60
N SER A 373 -8.02 -4.13 15.37
CA SER A 373 -8.25 -5.26 16.28
C SER A 373 -7.01 -6.15 16.42
N GLY A 374 -6.19 -6.24 15.37
CA GLY A 374 -4.90 -6.91 15.39
C GLY A 374 -3.73 -6.07 15.95
N ASP A 375 -3.97 -4.84 16.42
CA ASP A 375 -2.91 -3.87 16.79
C ASP A 375 -1.86 -3.71 15.67
N GLY A 376 -2.31 -3.84 14.42
CA GLY A 376 -1.50 -3.84 13.21
C GLY A 376 -1.33 -2.45 12.62
N VAL A 377 -0.69 -2.41 11.44
CA VAL A 377 -0.52 -1.19 10.64
C VAL A 377 -0.92 -1.44 9.18
N GLY A 378 -1.36 -0.40 8.48
CA GLY A 378 -1.76 -0.48 7.09
C GLY A 378 -0.76 0.18 6.15
N ILE A 379 -0.53 -0.41 4.98
CA ILE A 379 0.24 0.23 3.90
C ILE A 379 -0.58 0.27 2.62
N GLY A 380 -0.93 1.47 2.17
CA GLY A 380 -1.65 1.70 0.92
C GLY A 380 -0.71 1.63 -0.29
N MET A 381 -0.85 0.58 -1.10
CA MET A 381 -0.08 0.37 -2.34
C MET A 381 -0.89 0.60 -3.63
N GLU A 382 -2.18 0.90 -3.48
CA GLU A 382 -3.09 1.11 -4.60
C GLU A 382 -2.91 2.47 -5.31
N ARG A 383 -3.44 2.59 -6.53
CA ARG A 383 -3.34 3.80 -7.36
C ARG A 383 -3.88 5.05 -6.67
N GLY A 384 -5.07 4.94 -6.06
CA GLY A 384 -5.78 6.07 -5.48
C GLY A 384 -5.62 6.08 -3.97
N TRP A 385 -5.23 7.22 -3.42
CA TRP A 385 -5.54 7.55 -2.04
C TRP A 385 -6.59 8.62 -2.13
N ASP A 386 -7.80 8.36 -1.65
CA ASP A 386 -8.91 9.32 -1.72
C ASP A 386 -9.42 9.68 -0.33
N ALA A 387 -10.05 10.85 -0.25
CA ALA A 387 -10.56 11.38 1.00
C ALA A 387 -11.57 10.43 1.67
N TYR A 388 -12.43 9.75 0.90
CA TYR A 388 -13.38 8.78 1.48
C TYR A 388 -12.70 7.60 2.17
N GLN A 389 -11.57 7.12 1.65
CA GLN A 389 -10.81 6.02 2.25
C GLN A 389 -10.19 6.46 3.58
N TRP A 390 -9.63 7.67 3.59
CA TRP A 390 -9.12 8.28 4.82
C TRP A 390 -10.23 8.52 5.86
N LEU A 391 -11.40 9.01 5.44
CA LEU A 391 -12.56 9.21 6.32
C LEU A 391 -13.09 7.89 6.89
N ALA A 392 -13.16 6.83 6.06
CA ALA A 392 -13.55 5.49 6.48
C ALA A 392 -12.60 4.93 7.53
N TRP A 393 -11.29 5.11 7.34
CA TRP A 393 -10.30 4.73 8.35
C TRP A 393 -10.42 5.57 9.63
N ASN A 394 -10.60 6.88 9.50
CA ASN A 394 -10.72 7.80 10.63
C ASN A 394 -11.91 7.44 11.53
N ALA A 395 -13.04 7.06 10.92
CA ALA A 395 -14.22 6.59 11.64
C ALA A 395 -13.97 5.34 12.51
N ALA A 396 -13.03 4.47 12.13
CA ALA A 396 -12.67 3.27 12.90
C ALA A 396 -11.79 3.60 14.12
N TYR A 397 -10.88 4.57 14.01
CA TYR A 397 -9.90 4.91 15.06
C TYR A 397 -10.38 5.98 16.05
N GLY A 398 -11.60 6.48 15.89
CA GLY A 398 -12.26 7.36 16.85
C GLY A 398 -11.89 8.84 16.68
N SER A 399 -12.82 9.60 16.11
CA SER A 399 -12.82 11.06 15.93
C SER A 399 -11.71 11.68 15.08
N ALA A 400 -12.02 12.86 14.52
CA ALA A 400 -11.10 13.63 13.70
C ALA A 400 -9.81 13.99 14.47
N GLY A 401 -8.67 13.56 13.95
CA GLY A 401 -7.35 13.90 14.50
C GLY A 401 -6.63 12.75 15.18
N THR A 402 -7.31 11.64 15.48
CA THR A 402 -6.63 10.43 15.96
C THR A 402 -5.71 9.90 14.85
N ALA A 403 -4.42 9.87 15.15
CA ALA A 403 -3.40 9.35 14.24
C ALA A 403 -3.72 7.90 13.90
N MET A 404 -3.73 7.50 12.64
CA MET A 404 -3.93 6.11 12.24
C MET A 404 -2.59 5.56 11.75
N PRO A 405 -2.20 4.33 12.09
CA PRO A 405 -0.99 3.74 11.55
C PRO A 405 -1.23 3.22 10.12
N LEU A 406 -1.78 4.06 9.25
CA LEU A 406 -1.95 3.80 7.82
C LEU A 406 -1.13 4.81 7.04
N LEU A 407 -0.21 4.32 6.22
CA LEU A 407 0.56 5.16 5.31
C LEU A 407 0.38 4.70 3.89
N TYR A 408 0.15 5.66 2.98
CA TYR A 408 0.15 5.40 1.56
C TYR A 408 1.55 5.60 0.99
N ALA A 409 2.04 4.57 0.32
CA ALA A 409 3.38 4.53 -0.26
C ALA A 409 3.61 5.70 -1.23
N ARG A 410 4.85 5.99 -1.58
CA ARG A 410 5.17 7.10 -2.47
C ARG A 410 4.65 6.81 -3.88
N SER A 411 3.93 7.76 -4.44
CA SER A 411 3.56 7.84 -5.85
C SER A 411 4.11 9.13 -6.43
N SER A 412 4.40 9.12 -7.73
CA SER A 412 4.91 10.27 -8.45
C SER A 412 4.26 10.36 -9.82
N THR A 413 3.83 11.57 -10.18
CA THR A 413 3.46 11.97 -11.54
C THR A 413 4.62 12.64 -12.28
N ASP A 414 5.73 12.94 -11.58
CA ASP A 414 6.93 13.51 -12.21
C ASP A 414 7.52 12.50 -13.21
N PRO A 415 8.13 12.96 -14.31
CA PRO A 415 8.82 12.10 -15.25
C PRO A 415 9.81 11.17 -14.52
N ALA A 416 9.84 9.90 -14.94
CA ALA A 416 10.72 8.92 -14.32
C ALA A 416 12.19 9.38 -14.44
N SER A 417 12.81 9.68 -13.31
CA SER A 417 14.26 9.87 -13.19
C SER A 417 14.86 8.62 -12.58
N HIS A 418 16.05 8.23 -13.02
CA HIS A 418 16.75 7.09 -12.44
C HIS A 418 17.35 7.43 -11.07
N VAL A 419 17.54 8.73 -10.76
CA VAL A 419 18.28 9.19 -9.57
C VAL A 419 17.43 10.00 -8.60
N SER A 420 16.33 10.63 -9.01
CA SER A 420 15.59 11.53 -8.10
C SER A 420 14.51 10.81 -7.31
N LEU A 421 14.58 10.91 -5.96
CA LEU A 421 13.55 10.40 -5.06
C LEU A 421 12.17 11.02 -5.33
N ARG A 422 12.14 12.23 -5.88
CA ARG A 422 10.91 12.92 -6.27
C ARG A 422 10.10 12.14 -7.31
N SER A 423 10.81 11.46 -8.23
CA SER A 423 10.23 10.62 -9.28
C SER A 423 9.96 9.17 -8.85
N PHE A 424 10.32 8.81 -7.62
CA PHE A 424 10.23 7.45 -7.11
C PHE A 424 8.77 7.03 -6.90
N ASN A 425 8.44 5.81 -7.32
CA ASN A 425 7.09 5.27 -7.19
C ASN A 425 7.15 3.80 -6.73
N LEU A 426 6.39 3.48 -5.69
CA LEU A 426 6.19 2.14 -5.14
C LEU A 426 4.76 1.64 -5.32
N ARG A 427 3.83 2.50 -5.74
CA ARG A 427 2.45 2.12 -6.04
C ARG A 427 2.34 1.58 -7.46
N GLN A 428 1.26 0.83 -7.72
CA GLN A 428 0.86 0.41 -9.07
C GLN A 428 1.91 -0.40 -9.83
N PHE A 429 2.29 -1.54 -9.29
CA PHE A 429 3.13 -2.52 -9.98
C PHE A 429 2.31 -3.53 -10.80
N TRP A 430 1.05 -3.21 -11.11
CA TRP A 430 0.19 -3.98 -12.02
C TRP A 430 0.48 -3.57 -13.46
#